data_AF-A0A4U7D304-F1
#
_entry.id   AF-A0A4U7D304-F1
#
_cell.length_a   1.000
_cell.length_b   1.000
_cell.length_c   1.000
_cell.angle_alpha   90.00
_cell.angle_beta   90.00
_cell.angle_gamma   90.00
#
_symmetry.space_group_name_H-M   'P 1'
#
loop_
_entity.id
_entity.type
_entity.pdbx_description
1 polymer ?
#
loop_
_entity_poly.entity_id
_entity_poly.type
_entity_poly.pdbx_seq_one_letter_code
_entity_poly.pdbx_strand_id
1 'polypeptide(L)' 'VDRVRAFDDVPLGLTLTGPAYRDTPIVYVNRWFRDWTGYALDDLRGRNPRLFQAADPDADVRAEFRDARAD' A
#
# COMPACT_ATOMS: atom_id res chain seq x y z
N VAL A 1 15.70 2.44 5.26
CA VAL A 1 14.48 2.59 6.08
C VAL A 1 14.57 3.84 6.97
N ASP A 2 15.76 4.17 7.50
CA ASP A 2 15.92 5.30 8.45
C ASP A 2 15.47 6.67 7.91
N ARG A 3 15.65 6.95 6.62
CA ARG A 3 15.12 8.18 6.00
C ARG A 3 13.60 8.27 5.98
N VAL A 4 12.90 7.14 6.01
CA VAL A 4 11.43 7.10 5.99
C VAL A 4 10.86 7.33 7.40
N ARG A 5 11.61 6.99 8.45
CA ARG A 5 11.24 7.29 9.84
C ARG A 5 11.18 8.79 10.14
N ALA A 6 11.84 9.63 9.34
CA ALA A 6 11.72 11.09 9.43
C ALA A 6 10.28 11.59 9.20
N PHE A 7 9.43 10.77 8.54
CA PHE A 7 8.01 11.06 8.32
C PHE A 7 7.11 10.42 9.37
N ASP A 8 7.66 9.87 10.46
CA ASP A 8 6.82 9.36 11.53
C ASP A 8 6.01 10.52 12.16
N ASP A 9 6.54 11.75 12.20
CA ASP A 9 5.90 12.92 12.83
C ASP A 9 4.85 13.65 12.00
N VAL A 10 4.76 13.37 10.70
CA VAL A 10 3.76 14.01 9.83
C VAL A 10 2.41 13.30 10.02
N PRO A 11 1.28 14.02 10.20
CA PRO A 11 -0.06 13.43 10.31
C PRO A 11 -0.58 12.93 8.95
N LEU A 12 0.21 12.07 8.31
CA LEU A 12 -0.05 11.46 7.02
C LEU A 12 0.33 9.98 7.11
N GLY A 13 -0.59 9.10 6.72
CA GLY A 13 -0.29 7.67 6.59
C GLY A 13 0.64 7.45 5.39
N LEU A 14 1.83 6.91 5.63
CA LEU A 14 2.82 6.64 4.59
C LEU A 14 3.14 5.15 4.51
N THR A 15 3.12 4.62 3.28
CA THR A 15 3.50 3.24 2.97
C THR A 15 4.66 3.24 1.96
N LEU A 16 5.67 2.42 2.20
CA LEU A 16 6.72 2.11 1.23
C LEU A 16 6.55 0.67 0.75
N THR A 17 6.54 0.49 -0.56
CA THR A 17 6.40 -0.82 -1.20
C THR A 17 7.66 -1.21 -1.96
N GLY A 18 7.83 -2.52 -2.14
CA GLY A 18 8.78 -3.10 -3.04
C GLY A 18 8.35 -2.91 -4.51
N PRO A 19 9.13 -3.49 -5.43
CA PRO A 19 8.92 -3.27 -6.85
C PRO A 19 7.61 -3.90 -7.35
N ALA A 20 7.01 -3.26 -8.37
CA ALA A 20 5.78 -3.73 -8.99
C ALA A 20 5.90 -5.14 -9.60
N TYR A 21 7.07 -5.50 -10.15
CA TYR A 21 7.31 -6.84 -10.71
C TYR A 21 7.34 -7.96 -9.65
N ARG A 22 7.30 -7.62 -8.35
CA ARG A 22 7.11 -8.57 -7.24
C ARG A 22 5.78 -8.39 -6.52
N ASP A 23 4.76 -7.92 -7.24
CA ASP A 23 3.42 -7.66 -6.72
C ASP A 23 3.36 -6.57 -5.63
N THR A 24 4.23 -5.56 -5.75
CA THR A 24 4.19 -4.34 -4.90
C THR A 24 4.12 -4.64 -3.39
N PRO A 25 5.03 -5.47 -2.84
CA PRO A 25 4.89 -5.95 -1.47
C PRO A 25 5.18 -4.81 -0.48
N ILE A 26 4.38 -4.63 0.56
CA ILE A 26 4.62 -3.61 1.58
C ILE A 26 5.93 -3.92 2.32
N VAL A 27 6.81 -2.92 2.42
CA VAL A 27 8.11 -3.00 3.11
C VAL A 27 8.08 -2.22 4.43
N TYR A 28 7.34 -1.11 4.47
CA TYR A 28 7.23 -0.25 5.64
C TYR A 28 5.89 0.52 5.65
N VAL A 29 5.36 0.75 6.85
CA VAL A 29 4.29 1.73 7.11
C VAL A 29 4.69 2.57 8.32
N ASN A 30 4.42 3.88 8.28
CA ASN A 30 4.75 4.78 9.40
C ASN A 30 3.80 4.58 10.59
N ARG A 31 4.08 5.24 11.72
CA ARG A 31 3.21 5.14 12.91
C ARG A 31 1.78 5.62 12.65
N TRP A 32 1.62 6.76 11.97
CA TRP A 32 0.30 7.35 11.72
C TRP A 32 -0.61 6.44 10.92
N PHE A 33 -0.06 5.75 9.92
CA PHE A 33 -0.80 4.73 9.16
C PHE A 33 -1.31 3.61 10.08
N ARG A 34 -0.44 3.08 10.94
CA ARG A 34 -0.77 1.98 11.84
C ARG A 34 -1.82 2.40 12.87
N ASP A 35 -1.65 3.57 13.46
CA ASP A 35 -2.57 4.11 14.47
C ASP A 35 -3.96 4.36 13.88
N TRP A 36 -4.04 4.86 12.63
CA TRP A 36 -5.31 5.17 11.98
C TRP A 36 -6.03 3.94 11.44
N THR A 37 -5.30 2.96 10.92
CA THR A 37 -5.88 1.76 10.31
C THR A 37 -6.03 0.58 11.27
N GLY A 38 -5.31 0.59 12.40
CA GLY A 38 -5.28 -0.47 13.40
C GLY A 38 -4.37 -1.66 13.05
N TYR A 39 -3.73 -1.68 11.88
CA TYR A 39 -2.84 -2.77 11.47
C TYR A 39 -1.42 -2.58 12.00
N ALA A 40 -0.80 -3.66 12.48
CA ALA A 40 0.63 -3.64 12.76
C ALA A 40 1.45 -3.76 11.46
N LEU A 41 2.72 -3.33 11.50
CA LEU A 41 3.61 -3.50 10.35
C LEU A 41 3.78 -4.99 10.00
N ASP A 42 3.84 -5.87 10.99
CA ASP A 42 4.05 -7.31 10.77
C ASP A 42 2.87 -7.98 10.06
N ASP A 43 1.65 -7.47 10.23
CA ASP A 43 0.46 -7.97 9.52
C ASP A 43 0.44 -7.57 8.04
N LEU A 44 1.14 -6.47 7.72
CA LEU A 44 1.14 -5.85 6.39
C LEU A 44 2.38 -6.21 5.59
N ARG A 45 3.52 -6.44 6.23
CA ARG A 45 4.80 -6.64 5.57
C ARG A 45 4.74 -7.83 4.61
N GLY A 46 5.15 -7.61 3.36
CA GLY A 46 5.10 -8.59 2.30
C GLY A 46 3.73 -8.73 1.61
N ARG A 47 2.66 -8.11 2.12
CA ARG A 47 1.35 -8.12 1.48
C ARG A 47 1.24 -7.02 0.43
N ASN A 48 0.35 -7.23 -0.55
CA ASN A 48 -0.01 -6.24 -1.54
C ASN A 48 -1.02 -5.22 -0.96
N PRO A 49 -0.81 -3.90 -1.07
CA PRO A 49 -1.72 -2.84 -0.57
C PRO A 49 -3.18 -2.96 -1.03
N ARG A 50 -3.46 -3.70 -2.10
CA ARG A 50 -4.83 -3.99 -2.55
C ARG A 50 -5.70 -4.64 -1.48
N LEU A 51 -5.12 -5.19 -0.40
CA LEU A 51 -5.86 -5.70 0.75
C LEU A 51 -6.79 -4.66 1.41
N PHE A 52 -6.51 -3.36 1.25
CA PHE A 52 -7.33 -2.26 1.80
C PHE A 52 -8.47 -1.85 0.87
N GLN A 53 -8.49 -2.37 -0.36
CA GLN A 53 -9.58 -2.15 -1.27
C GLN A 53 -10.70 -3.11 -0.87
N ALA A 54 -11.91 -2.59 -0.66
CA ALA A 54 -13.09 -3.42 -0.44
C ALA A 54 -13.31 -4.38 -1.63
N ALA A 55 -14.15 -5.41 -1.44
CA ALA A 55 -14.63 -6.23 -2.54
C ALA A 55 -15.14 -5.31 -3.66
N ASP A 56 -14.58 -5.53 -4.84
CA ASP A 56 -14.62 -4.62 -5.97
C ASP A 56 -16.07 -4.32 -6.38
N PRO A 57 -16.54 -3.06 -6.32
CA PRO A 57 -17.83 -2.73 -6.90
C PRO A 57 -17.83 -2.87 -8.43
N ASP A 58 -16.67 -2.67 -9.10
CA ASP A 58 -16.59 -2.55 -10.56
C ASP A 58 -15.29 -3.15 -11.13
N ALA A 59 -15.24 -4.48 -11.19
CA ALA A 59 -14.12 -5.22 -11.80
C ALA A 59 -13.84 -4.82 -13.26
N ASP A 60 -14.87 -4.38 -13.99
CA ASP A 60 -14.78 -3.92 -15.37
C ASP A 60 -13.97 -2.62 -15.50
N VAL A 61 -14.17 -1.65 -14.60
CA VAL A 61 -13.40 -0.39 -14.60
C VAL A 61 -11.91 -0.67 -14.42
N ARG A 62 -11.56 -1.66 -13.60
CA ARG A 62 -10.15 -2.05 -13.41
C ARG A 62 -9.58 -2.89 -14.55
N ALA A 63 -10.41 -3.53 -15.35
CA ALA A 63 -9.96 -4.17 -16.60
C ALA A 63 -9.62 -3.09 -17.64
N GLU A 64 -10.49 -2.09 -17.80
CA GLU A 64 -10.29 -0.96 -18.72
C GLU A 64 -8.99 -0.20 -18.44
N PHE A 65 -8.71 0.13 -17.16
CA PHE A 65 -7.44 0.77 -16.78
C PHE A 65 -6.21 -0.13 -16.96
N ARG A 66 -6.35 -1.45 -16.94
CA ARG A 66 -5.23 -2.38 -17.16
C ARG A 66 -4.88 -2.50 -18.63
N ASP A 67 -5.90 -2.58 -19.49
CA ASP A 67 -5.70 -2.64 -20.95
C ASP A 67 -5.09 -1.34 -21.49
N ALA A 68 -5.53 -0.19 -20.99
CA ALA A 68 -4.95 1.11 -21.37
C ALA A 68 -3.47 1.31 -20.99
N ARG A 69 -2.91 0.44 -20.14
CA ARG A 69 -1.52 0.52 -19.67
C ARG A 69 -0.59 -0.51 -20.36
N ALA A 70 -1.15 -1.34 -21.23
CA ALA A 70 -0.44 -2.34 -22.03
C ALA A 70 -0.01 -1.82 -23.41
N ASP A 71 -0.49 -0.63 -23.81
CA ASP A 71 0.02 0.19 -24.92
C ASP A 71 1.15 1.15 -24.45
#